data_AF-A0A1J8R0S6-F1
#
_entry.id   AF-A0A1J8R0S6-F1
#
_cell.length_a   1.000
_cell.length_b   1.000
_cell.length_c   1.000
_cell.angle_alpha   90.00
_cell.angle_beta   90.00
_cell.angle_gamma   90.00
#
_symmetry.space_group_name_H-M   'P 1'
#
loop_
_entity.id
_entity.type
_entity.pdbx_description
1 polymer ?
#
loop_
_entity_poly.entity_id
_entity_poly.type
_entity_poly.pdbx_seq_one_letter_code
_entity_poly.pdbx_strand_id
1 'polypeptide(L)'
;MGLGFATLSALHTTPFWETLYLGGQLSEPLFSFYLERYINQPLINSSPGGILTLGGTNSSLYQGSIEYTNLTSAPSYWILNVSSITVQGKAISVPTSSNLAVIDTANTLIGAPTSMISGIWAQVPGSVALDGNYTGLYAFPCNTSVTVSMSFGGTDWDISPVDMNVGTVTSDMCAGAIFDAGVINDGGVSDMWLVGDTFLKNVYSVFRAEPPAVGFAQLASGLSSSPGTFDPNPVQPGSLPAPTTTTTTSGGSKRAASAYNIAGSLTLLVTVSACFFLLL
;
A
#
# COMPACT_ATOMS: atom_id res chain seq x y z
N MET A 1 -4.75 11.10 9.63
CA MET A 1 -3.87 11.08 10.82
C MET A 1 -2.46 10.79 10.31
N GLY A 2 -1.49 11.65 10.57
CA GLY A 2 -0.11 11.40 10.17
C GLY A 2 0.56 10.37 11.10
N LEU A 3 1.21 9.37 10.51
CA LEU A 3 1.97 8.34 11.22
C LEU A 3 3.48 8.39 10.91
N GLY A 4 3.95 9.47 10.29
CA GLY A 4 5.37 9.80 10.18
C GLY A 4 5.93 10.34 11.50
N PHE A 5 7.21 10.69 11.51
CA PHE A 5 7.89 11.17 12.70
C PHE A 5 7.64 12.67 12.94
N ALA A 6 7.84 13.14 14.18
CA ALA A 6 7.60 14.54 14.57
C ALA A 6 8.36 15.58 13.73
N THR A 7 9.50 15.19 13.15
CA THR A 7 10.31 16.03 12.26
C THR A 7 9.56 16.47 11.00
N LEU A 8 8.53 15.73 10.57
CA LEU A 8 7.68 16.06 9.42
C LEU A 8 6.41 16.84 9.78
N SER A 9 6.12 17.08 11.05
CA SER A 9 4.90 17.80 11.43
C SER A 9 5.02 19.30 11.11
N ALA A 10 4.16 19.86 10.26
CA ALA A 10 4.07 21.32 10.03
C ALA A 10 3.97 22.15 11.31
N LEU A 11 3.23 21.66 12.31
CA LEU A 11 3.07 22.35 13.60
C LEU A 11 4.19 22.05 14.60
N HIS A 12 5.20 21.26 14.22
CA HIS A 12 6.25 20.73 15.10
C HIS A 12 5.74 20.09 16.39
N THR A 13 4.55 19.51 16.34
CA THR A 13 3.93 18.79 17.45
C THR A 13 4.23 17.30 17.36
N THR A 14 4.39 16.64 18.50
CA THR A 14 4.53 15.17 18.57
C THR A 14 3.29 14.48 17.98
N PRO A 15 3.45 13.63 16.94
CA PRO A 15 2.34 12.89 16.34
C PRO A 15 1.64 11.98 17.34
N PHE A 16 0.41 11.57 17.00
CA PHE A 16 -0.42 10.73 17.86
C PHE A 16 0.28 9.44 18.30
N TRP A 17 0.85 8.68 17.36
CA TRP A 17 1.50 7.41 17.68
C TRP A 17 2.77 7.59 18.53
N GLU A 18 3.56 8.64 18.26
CA GLU A 18 4.72 8.97 19.07
C GLU A 18 4.32 9.37 20.49
N THR A 19 3.20 10.08 20.64
CA THR A 19 2.67 10.44 21.97
C THR A 19 2.33 9.19 22.78
N LEU A 20 1.71 8.17 22.14
CA LEU A 20 1.43 6.89 22.78
C LEU A 20 2.74 6.16 23.15
N TYR A 21 3.72 6.15 22.24
CA TYR A 21 5.03 5.54 22.47
C TYR A 21 5.78 6.19 23.63
N LEU A 22 5.98 7.51 23.58
CA LEU A 22 6.68 8.29 24.61
C LEU A 22 5.97 8.24 25.96
N GLY A 23 4.63 8.14 25.95
CA GLY A 23 3.82 7.96 27.15
C GLY A 23 3.82 6.54 27.72
N GLY A 24 4.48 5.57 27.08
CA GLY A 24 4.48 4.17 27.49
C GLY A 24 3.09 3.50 27.41
N GLN A 25 2.23 3.98 26.52
CA GLN A 25 0.84 3.52 26.37
C GLN A 25 0.70 2.39 25.34
N LEU A 26 1.78 2.06 24.62
CA LEU A 26 1.83 0.93 23.70
C LEU A 26 2.43 -0.29 24.40
N SER A 27 1.78 -1.46 24.31
CA SER A 27 2.32 -2.70 24.89
C SER A 27 3.63 -3.12 24.23
N GLU A 28 3.72 -2.97 22.91
CA GLU A 28 4.95 -3.01 22.14
C GLU A 28 5.15 -1.66 21.44
N PRO A 29 6.39 -1.13 21.32
CA PRO A 29 6.64 0.19 20.73
C PRO A 29 6.54 0.15 19.19
N LEU A 30 5.38 -0.25 18.66
CA LEU A 30 5.11 -0.41 17.24
C LEU A 30 3.62 -0.26 16.92
N PHE A 31 3.32 -0.11 15.64
CA PHE A 31 1.99 -0.28 15.08
C PHE A 31 2.07 -1.13 13.81
N SER A 32 0.95 -1.69 13.37
CA SER A 32 0.92 -2.56 12.20
C SER A 32 -0.37 -2.44 11.40
N PHE A 33 -0.25 -2.77 10.12
CA PHE A 33 -1.31 -2.67 9.13
C PHE A 33 -1.53 -3.99 8.42
N TYR A 34 -2.80 -4.33 8.28
CA TYR A 34 -3.32 -5.22 7.26
C TYR A 34 -4.26 -4.41 6.37
N LEU A 35 -4.09 -4.48 5.05
CA LEU A 35 -4.97 -3.85 4.08
C LEU A 35 -5.68 -4.94 3.28
N GLU A 36 -7.01 -4.92 3.29
CA GLU A 36 -7.82 -5.89 2.56
C GLU A 36 -7.88 -5.53 1.08
N ARG A 37 -7.84 -6.55 0.22
CA ARG A 37 -8.00 -6.33 -1.21
C ARG A 37 -9.48 -6.28 -1.57
N TYR A 38 -9.96 -5.10 -1.90
CA TYR A 38 -11.35 -4.89 -2.33
C TYR A 38 -11.41 -4.61 -3.84
N ILE A 39 -11.51 -5.66 -4.67
CA ILE A 39 -11.63 -5.54 -6.14
C ILE A 39 -12.94 -6.17 -6.60
N ASN A 40 -13.76 -5.40 -7.33
CA ASN A 40 -15.01 -5.86 -7.96
C ASN A 40 -16.07 -6.44 -7.00
N GLN A 41 -16.05 -6.03 -5.73
CA GLN A 41 -17.04 -6.48 -4.74
C GLN A 41 -18.21 -5.50 -4.62
N PRO A 42 -19.45 -6.02 -4.51
CA PRO A 42 -20.61 -5.17 -4.28
C PRO A 42 -20.56 -4.61 -2.85
N LEU A 43 -20.76 -3.29 -2.70
CA LEU A 43 -20.69 -2.54 -1.43
C LEU A 43 -21.71 -2.97 -0.35
N ILE A 44 -22.46 -4.03 -0.60
CA ILE A 44 -23.48 -4.57 0.29
C ILE A 44 -22.82 -5.53 1.27
N ASN A 45 -22.72 -5.07 2.53
CA ASN A 45 -22.15 -5.73 3.72
C ASN A 45 -20.62 -5.62 3.87
N SER A 46 -20.09 -4.39 3.94
CA SER A 46 -18.66 -4.09 4.06
C SER A 46 -17.96 -4.82 5.22
N SER A 47 -17.18 -5.85 4.92
CA SER A 47 -16.05 -6.24 5.76
C SER A 47 -15.12 -5.01 5.91
N PRO A 48 -14.45 -4.80 7.06
CA PRO A 48 -13.47 -3.73 7.20
C PRO A 48 -12.42 -3.80 6.07
N GLY A 49 -12.12 -2.67 5.42
CA GLY A 49 -11.14 -2.60 4.32
C GLY A 49 -9.67 -2.76 4.77
N GLY A 50 -9.44 -3.00 6.05
CA GLY A 50 -8.12 -3.15 6.67
C GLY A 50 -8.21 -3.02 8.19
N ILE A 51 -7.08 -3.27 8.86
CA ILE A 51 -6.92 -3.20 10.32
C ILE A 51 -5.62 -2.47 10.62
N LEU A 52 -5.70 -1.40 11.42
CA LEU A 52 -4.58 -0.78 12.12
C LEU A 52 -4.54 -1.34 13.55
N THR A 53 -3.43 -1.94 13.94
CA THR A 53 -3.16 -2.37 15.31
C THR A 53 -2.12 -1.46 15.94
N LEU A 54 -2.47 -0.77 17.03
CA LEU A 54 -1.54 0.04 17.81
C LEU A 54 -1.01 -0.78 18.99
N GLY A 55 0.31 -0.78 19.19
CA GLY A 55 0.93 -1.41 20.34
C GLY A 55 1.13 -2.92 20.24
N GLY A 56 1.06 -3.48 19.04
CA GLY A 56 1.27 -4.91 18.81
C GLY A 56 1.03 -5.33 17.36
N THR A 57 1.09 -6.63 17.13
CA THR A 57 0.76 -7.28 15.85
C THR A 57 -0.42 -8.24 16.00
N ASN A 58 -1.11 -8.54 14.91
CA ASN A 58 -2.18 -9.53 14.89
C ASN A 58 -1.73 -10.78 14.11
N SER A 59 -1.32 -11.81 14.84
CA SER A 59 -0.80 -13.07 14.28
C SER A 59 -1.82 -13.88 13.48
N SER A 60 -3.11 -13.52 13.51
CA SER A 60 -4.10 -14.13 12.62
C SER A 60 -4.07 -13.58 11.19
N LEU A 61 -3.37 -12.47 10.94
CA LEU A 61 -3.33 -11.77 9.66
C LEU A 61 -2.03 -12.03 8.87
N TYR A 62 -1.05 -12.67 9.48
CA TYR A 62 0.22 -13.01 8.83
C TYR A 62 0.71 -14.41 9.24
N GLN A 63 1.64 -14.95 8.46
CA GLN A 63 2.30 -16.22 8.71
C GLN A 63 3.81 -16.06 8.55
N GLY A 64 4.55 -16.97 9.17
CA GLY A 64 6.02 -16.89 9.21
C GLY A 64 6.52 -15.78 10.14
N SER A 65 7.75 -15.35 9.93
CA SER A 65 8.39 -14.27 10.69
C SER A 65 8.23 -12.92 10.00
N ILE A 66 8.18 -11.85 10.79
CA ILE A 66 8.29 -10.47 10.30
C ILE A 66 9.77 -10.17 10.01
N GLU A 67 10.08 -9.87 8.76
CA GLU A 67 11.41 -9.41 8.35
C GLU A 67 11.52 -7.90 8.53
N TYR A 68 12.28 -7.46 9.53
CA TYR A 68 12.51 -6.04 9.80
C TYR A 68 13.74 -5.51 9.06
N THR A 69 13.57 -4.37 8.40
CA THR A 69 14.65 -3.54 7.87
C THR A 69 14.71 -2.23 8.65
N ASN A 70 15.88 -1.90 9.20
CA ASN A 70 16.10 -0.65 9.91
C ASN A 70 16.01 0.55 8.94
N LEU A 71 15.59 1.70 9.46
CA LEU A 71 15.58 2.94 8.69
C LEU A 71 17.00 3.34 8.26
N THR A 72 17.10 3.93 7.07
CA THR A 72 18.38 4.26 6.41
C THR A 72 18.90 5.65 6.76
N SER A 73 18.08 6.48 7.41
CA SER A 73 18.39 7.84 7.84
C SER A 73 17.84 8.13 9.23
N ALA A 74 18.15 9.32 9.76
CA ALA A 74 17.45 9.83 10.93
C ALA A 74 15.93 9.78 10.71
N PRO A 75 15.13 9.40 11.73
CA PRO A 75 13.69 9.23 11.55
C PRO A 75 12.98 10.51 11.08
N SER A 76 12.34 10.40 9.91
CA SER A 76 11.49 11.43 9.30
C SER A 76 10.28 10.78 8.64
N TYR A 77 10.48 10.17 7.48
CA TYR A 77 9.58 9.18 6.91
C TYR A 77 10.01 7.77 7.33
N TRP A 78 9.13 6.79 7.06
CA TRP A 78 9.46 5.36 7.16
C TRP A 78 10.24 4.93 5.92
N ILE A 79 11.54 5.23 5.90
CA ILE A 79 12.41 5.04 4.72
C ILE A 79 13.18 3.72 4.79
N LEU A 80 13.06 2.91 3.74
CA LEU A 80 13.86 1.71 3.53
C LEU A 80 14.74 1.84 2.28
N ASN A 81 15.76 0.99 2.17
CA ASN A 81 16.47 0.77 0.91
C ASN A 81 15.74 -0.30 0.10
N VAL A 82 15.39 0.00 -1.14
CA VAL A 82 15.03 -0.98 -2.16
C VAL A 82 16.29 -1.79 -2.49
N SER A 83 16.23 -3.09 -2.24
CA SER A 83 17.33 -4.03 -2.50
C SER A 83 17.23 -4.63 -3.90
N SER A 84 16.03 -4.99 -4.34
CA SER A 84 15.78 -5.55 -5.68
C SER A 84 14.41 -5.14 -6.18
N ILE A 85 14.28 -5.07 -7.50
CA ILE A 85 12.99 -5.01 -8.20
C ILE A 85 13.07 -5.97 -9.38
N THR A 86 12.06 -6.81 -9.54
CA THR A 86 11.93 -7.69 -10.69
C THR A 86 10.61 -7.40 -11.41
N VAL A 87 10.65 -7.26 -12.72
CA VAL A 87 9.46 -7.04 -13.56
C VAL A 87 9.47 -8.07 -14.68
N GLN A 88 8.38 -8.84 -14.82
CA GLN A 88 8.29 -9.93 -15.80
C GLN A 88 9.49 -10.90 -15.73
N GLY A 89 9.92 -11.23 -14.51
CA GLY A 89 11.06 -12.12 -14.24
C GLY A 89 12.45 -11.53 -14.53
N LYS A 90 12.54 -10.23 -14.86
CA LYS A 90 13.82 -9.55 -15.14
C LYS A 90 14.13 -8.52 -14.06
N ALA A 91 15.35 -8.58 -13.53
CA ALA A 91 15.83 -7.60 -12.57
C ALA A 91 15.94 -6.20 -13.21
N ILE A 92 15.47 -5.19 -12.49
CA ILE A 92 15.65 -3.78 -12.81
C ILE A 92 16.84 -3.26 -12.01
N SER A 93 17.77 -2.57 -12.66
CA SER A 93 18.91 -1.94 -11.98
C SER A 93 18.41 -0.81 -11.09
N VAL A 94 18.64 -0.89 -9.77
CA VAL A 94 18.31 0.14 -8.78
C VAL A 94 19.59 0.86 -8.36
N PRO A 95 19.89 2.07 -8.88
CA PRO A 95 21.06 2.84 -8.46
C PRO A 95 20.95 3.27 -7.00
N THR A 96 22.07 3.40 -6.30
CA THR A 96 22.10 3.90 -4.92
C THR A 96 21.59 5.34 -4.78
N SER A 97 21.52 6.10 -5.87
CA SER A 97 20.91 7.43 -5.89
C SER A 97 19.38 7.41 -5.86
N SER A 98 18.76 6.26 -6.16
CA SER A 98 17.32 6.12 -6.38
C SER A 98 16.78 4.85 -5.71
N ASN A 99 17.46 4.37 -4.66
CA ASN A 99 17.09 3.16 -3.93
C ASN A 99 16.36 3.45 -2.62
N LEU A 100 16.07 4.71 -2.29
CA LEU A 100 15.32 5.05 -1.08
C LEU A 100 13.82 4.97 -1.35
N ALA A 101 13.08 4.34 -0.45
CA ALA A 101 11.64 4.17 -0.55
C ALA A 101 10.93 4.62 0.72
N VAL A 102 9.95 5.51 0.58
CA VAL A 102 8.99 5.80 1.63
C VAL A 102 7.91 4.73 1.62
N ILE A 103 7.72 4.05 2.75
CA ILE A 103 6.60 3.14 2.94
C ILE A 103 5.39 3.96 3.41
N ASP A 104 4.42 4.19 2.52
CA ASP A 104 3.37 5.19 2.70
C ASP A 104 1.97 4.58 2.61
N THR A 105 1.34 4.36 3.76
CA THR A 105 -0.04 3.86 3.85
C THR A 105 -1.10 4.86 3.36
N ALA A 106 -0.73 6.11 3.04
CA ALA A 106 -1.63 7.12 2.48
C ALA A 106 -1.57 7.17 0.95
N ASN A 107 -0.60 6.50 0.32
CA ASN A 107 -0.47 6.45 -1.13
C ASN A 107 -1.08 5.16 -1.68
N THR A 108 -1.88 5.25 -2.74
CA THR A 108 -2.50 4.06 -3.34
C THR A 108 -1.57 3.30 -4.27
N LEU A 109 -0.79 4.03 -5.07
CA LEU A 109 0.04 3.48 -6.15
C LEU A 109 1.50 3.27 -5.70
N ILE A 110 2.33 2.78 -6.61
CA ILE A 110 3.78 2.85 -6.45
C ILE A 110 4.30 4.01 -7.28
N GLY A 111 4.89 5.00 -6.63
CA GLY A 111 5.67 6.04 -7.31
C GLY A 111 7.09 5.55 -7.49
N ALA A 112 7.58 5.48 -8.72
CA ALA A 112 8.96 5.15 -9.03
C ALA A 112 9.77 6.41 -9.36
N PRO A 113 11.08 6.40 -9.07
CA PRO A 113 12.04 7.36 -9.60
C PRO A 113 11.87 7.60 -11.11
N THR A 114 11.92 8.87 -11.53
CA THR A 114 11.78 9.26 -12.95
C THR A 114 12.82 8.55 -13.82
N SER A 115 14.02 8.36 -13.28
CA SER A 115 15.14 7.69 -13.94
C SER A 115 14.86 6.19 -14.22
N MET A 116 13.91 5.58 -13.52
CA MET A 116 13.67 4.14 -13.54
C MET A 116 12.37 3.74 -14.25
N ILE A 117 11.39 4.64 -14.36
CA ILE A 117 10.03 4.32 -14.81
C ILE A 117 10.01 3.69 -16.22
N SER A 118 10.82 4.20 -17.15
CA SER A 118 10.90 3.66 -18.52
C SER A 118 11.49 2.26 -18.56
N GLY A 119 12.50 1.98 -17.72
CA GLY A 119 13.13 0.66 -17.62
C GLY A 119 12.21 -0.42 -17.05
N ILE A 120 11.34 -0.04 -16.10
CA ILE A 120 10.27 -0.87 -15.54
C ILE A 120 9.28 -1.25 -16.64
N TRP A 121 8.66 -0.26 -17.27
CA TRP A 121 7.59 -0.51 -18.23
C TRP A 121 8.08 -1.13 -19.54
N ALA A 122 9.36 -0.92 -19.92
CA ALA A 122 9.98 -1.61 -21.04
C ALA A 122 9.99 -3.14 -20.91
N GLN A 123 9.84 -3.69 -19.69
CA GLN A 123 9.71 -5.14 -19.50
C GLN A 123 8.28 -5.67 -19.75
N VAL A 124 7.29 -4.79 -19.78
CA VAL A 124 5.87 -5.14 -19.98
C VAL A 124 5.51 -5.00 -21.46
N PRO A 125 5.22 -6.10 -22.19
CA PRO A 125 4.93 -6.04 -23.62
C PRO A 125 3.70 -5.19 -23.94
N GLY A 126 3.83 -4.32 -24.95
CA GLY A 126 2.75 -3.44 -25.38
C GLY A 126 2.47 -2.28 -24.42
N SER A 127 3.30 -2.07 -23.38
CA SER A 127 3.16 -0.90 -22.53
C SER A 127 3.46 0.38 -23.32
N VAL A 128 2.75 1.46 -22.96
CA VAL A 128 2.90 2.78 -23.56
C VAL A 128 2.84 3.84 -22.48
N ALA A 129 3.71 4.84 -22.57
CA ALA A 129 3.60 6.04 -21.73
C ALA A 129 2.35 6.82 -22.13
N LEU A 130 1.62 7.33 -21.14
CA LEU A 130 0.48 8.21 -21.35
C LEU A 130 0.94 9.67 -21.41
N ASP A 131 0.17 10.52 -22.08
CA ASP A 131 0.48 11.93 -22.31
C ASP A 131 -0.61 12.87 -21.75
N GLY A 132 -0.39 14.18 -21.91
CA GLY A 132 -1.31 15.22 -21.44
C GLY A 132 -1.52 15.16 -19.93
N ASN A 133 -2.79 15.07 -19.51
CA ASN A 133 -3.18 15.00 -18.09
C ASN A 133 -2.76 13.70 -17.39
N TYR A 134 -2.29 12.71 -18.14
CA TYR A 134 -1.83 11.42 -17.63
C TYR A 134 -0.32 11.24 -17.76
N THR A 135 0.42 12.31 -18.06
CA THR A 135 1.89 12.30 -18.11
C THR A 135 2.46 11.70 -16.81
N GLY A 136 3.39 10.76 -16.94
CA GLY A 136 3.98 10.02 -15.83
C GLY A 136 3.30 8.68 -15.52
N LEU A 137 2.13 8.42 -16.11
CA LEU A 137 1.48 7.10 -16.07
C LEU A 137 1.81 6.29 -17.32
N TYR A 138 1.65 4.97 -17.21
CA TYR A 138 1.76 4.04 -18.32
C TYR A 138 0.47 3.22 -18.43
N ALA A 139 0.14 2.81 -19.64
CA ALA A 139 -0.88 1.82 -19.90
C ALA A 139 -0.28 0.55 -20.50
N PHE A 140 -0.95 -0.59 -20.34
CA PHE A 140 -0.54 -1.89 -20.87
C PHE A 140 -1.76 -2.67 -21.36
N PRO A 141 -1.62 -3.67 -22.25
CA PRO A 141 -2.76 -4.45 -22.71
C PRO A 141 -3.46 -5.13 -21.54
N CYS A 142 -4.77 -4.94 -21.37
CA CYS A 142 -5.52 -5.40 -20.20
C CYS A 142 -5.47 -6.93 -19.97
N ASN A 143 -5.13 -7.71 -21.00
CA ASN A 143 -4.94 -9.16 -20.91
C ASN A 143 -3.53 -9.58 -20.46
N THR A 144 -2.61 -8.63 -20.27
CA THR A 144 -1.27 -8.89 -19.76
C THR A 144 -1.31 -9.02 -18.24
N SER A 145 -0.85 -10.16 -17.72
CA SER A 145 -0.57 -10.33 -16.29
C SER A 145 0.78 -9.70 -15.97
N VAL A 146 0.78 -8.50 -15.41
CA VAL A 146 2.01 -7.79 -15.02
C VAL A 146 2.52 -8.36 -13.69
N THR A 147 3.68 -9.02 -13.72
CA THR A 147 4.33 -9.56 -12.51
C THR A 147 5.44 -8.63 -12.04
N VAL A 148 5.36 -8.23 -10.78
CA VAL A 148 6.35 -7.35 -10.13
C VAL A 148 6.67 -7.92 -8.75
N SER A 149 7.95 -7.91 -8.37
CA SER A 149 8.37 -8.13 -7.00
C SER A 149 9.33 -7.03 -6.54
N MET A 150 9.28 -6.72 -5.24
CA MET A 150 10.16 -5.75 -4.60
C MET A 150 10.78 -6.37 -3.34
N SER A 151 12.06 -6.08 -3.08
CA SER A 151 12.71 -6.42 -1.81
C SER A 151 13.26 -5.19 -1.12
N PHE A 152 13.22 -5.19 0.20
CA PHE A 152 13.86 -4.21 1.07
C PHE A 152 14.93 -4.84 1.98
N GLY A 153 15.28 -6.10 1.70
CA GLY A 153 16.13 -6.94 2.53
C GLY A 153 16.43 -8.27 1.82
N GLY A 154 16.19 -9.38 2.51
CA GLY A 154 16.42 -10.73 2.01
C GLY A 154 15.24 -11.32 1.23
N THR A 155 14.00 -10.92 1.52
CA THR A 155 12.81 -11.49 0.88
C THR A 155 12.32 -10.64 -0.30
N ASP A 156 12.11 -11.29 -1.44
CA ASP A 156 11.37 -10.73 -2.57
C ASP A 156 9.86 -10.87 -2.30
N TRP A 157 9.16 -9.74 -2.25
CA TRP A 157 7.71 -9.67 -2.02
C TRP A 157 6.99 -9.49 -3.35
N ASP A 158 6.25 -10.51 -3.77
CA ASP A 158 5.45 -10.48 -5.00
C ASP A 158 4.22 -9.57 -4.85
N ILE A 159 3.98 -8.75 -5.85
CA ILE A 159 2.77 -7.94 -5.99
C ILE A 159 1.80 -8.70 -6.88
N SER A 160 0.57 -8.92 -6.39
CA SER A 160 -0.47 -9.59 -7.16
C SER A 160 -0.75 -8.81 -8.46
N PRO A 161 -0.80 -9.46 -9.64
CA PRO A 161 -1.06 -8.78 -10.91
C PRO A 161 -2.38 -7.99 -10.96
N VAL A 162 -3.35 -8.35 -10.11
CA VAL A 162 -4.61 -7.59 -10.01
C VAL A 162 -4.40 -6.20 -9.40
N ASP A 163 -3.38 -6.02 -8.55
CA ASP A 163 -3.04 -4.72 -7.99
C ASP A 163 -2.23 -3.86 -8.98
N MET A 164 -1.72 -4.44 -10.06
CA MET A 164 -0.99 -3.71 -11.11
C MET A 164 -1.91 -3.03 -12.13
N ASN A 165 -3.21 -3.35 -12.10
CA ASN A 165 -4.23 -2.81 -12.99
C ASN A 165 -5.13 -1.82 -12.25
N VAL A 166 -5.01 -0.53 -12.57
CA VAL A 166 -5.77 0.56 -11.93
C VAL A 166 -7.09 0.84 -12.65
N GLY A 167 -7.37 0.14 -13.74
CA GLY A 167 -8.59 0.27 -14.55
C GLY A 167 -8.31 0.55 -16.01
N THR A 168 -9.36 0.53 -16.82
CA THR A 168 -9.28 0.71 -18.28
C THR A 168 -9.06 2.17 -18.66
N VAL A 169 -8.06 2.43 -19.52
CA VAL A 169 -7.83 3.72 -20.19
C VAL A 169 -8.56 3.75 -21.54
N THR A 170 -8.47 2.64 -22.30
CA THR A 170 -9.24 2.37 -23.53
C THR A 170 -9.93 1.02 -23.39
N SER A 171 -10.60 0.54 -24.44
CA SER A 171 -11.26 -0.78 -24.43
C SER A 171 -10.29 -1.96 -24.20
N ASP A 172 -9.01 -1.79 -24.54
CA ASP A 172 -7.99 -2.83 -24.57
C ASP A 172 -6.75 -2.51 -23.73
N MET A 173 -6.59 -1.26 -23.27
CA MET A 173 -5.46 -0.80 -22.48
C MET A 173 -5.88 -0.43 -21.06
N CYS A 174 -5.09 -0.88 -20.10
CA CYS A 174 -5.29 -0.69 -18.67
C CYS A 174 -4.17 0.15 -18.08
N ALA A 175 -4.50 1.05 -17.15
CA ALA A 175 -3.53 1.89 -16.46
C ALA A 175 -2.70 1.06 -15.47
N GLY A 176 -1.40 1.28 -15.49
CA GLY A 176 -0.44 0.69 -14.57
C GLY A 176 -0.45 1.31 -13.20
N ALA A 177 -0.18 0.50 -12.18
CA ALA A 177 -0.09 0.96 -10.80
C ALA A 177 1.29 1.51 -10.38
N ILE A 178 2.26 1.52 -11.30
CA ILE A 178 3.56 2.17 -11.12
C ILE A 178 3.60 3.42 -11.98
N PHE A 179 3.79 4.58 -11.35
CA PHE A 179 3.83 5.88 -11.99
C PHE A 179 5.16 6.60 -11.71
N ASP A 180 5.47 7.61 -12.53
CA ASP A 180 6.60 8.50 -12.31
C ASP A 180 6.30 9.44 -11.12
N ALA A 181 7.01 9.25 -10.00
CA ALA A 181 6.85 10.08 -8.81
C ALA A 181 7.38 11.50 -8.99
N GLY A 182 8.15 11.75 -10.05
CA GLY A 182 8.87 13.00 -10.25
C GLY A 182 9.95 13.21 -9.18
N VAL A 183 10.35 14.47 -9.03
CA VAL A 183 11.28 14.87 -7.98
C VAL A 183 10.50 15.24 -6.73
N ILE A 184 10.48 14.35 -5.75
CA ILE A 184 10.04 14.67 -4.39
C ILE A 184 11.13 15.55 -3.78
N ASN A 185 10.78 16.77 -3.36
CA ASN A 185 11.70 17.72 -2.75
C ASN A 185 11.32 17.92 -1.28
N ASP A 186 11.84 17.06 -0.41
CA ASP A 186 11.78 17.30 1.04
C ASP A 186 13.20 17.23 1.63
N GLY A 187 13.67 18.35 2.17
CA GLY A 187 14.93 18.42 2.94
C GLY A 187 16.23 18.02 2.20
N GLY A 188 16.21 17.85 0.87
CA GLY A 188 17.39 17.51 0.07
C GLY A 188 17.49 16.05 -0.40
N VAL A 189 16.44 15.23 -0.23
CA VAL A 189 16.37 13.89 -0.81
C VAL A 189 15.53 13.96 -2.09
N SER A 190 16.13 13.67 -3.25
CA SER A 190 15.47 13.62 -4.55
C SER A 190 15.45 12.19 -5.10
N ASP A 191 14.42 11.83 -5.88
CA ASP A 191 14.33 10.56 -6.62
C ASP A 191 14.06 9.31 -5.74
N MET A 192 13.09 9.40 -4.81
CA MET A 192 12.65 8.29 -3.96
C MET A 192 11.45 7.53 -4.54
N TRP A 193 11.30 6.27 -4.13
CA TRP A 193 10.07 5.52 -4.31
C TRP A 193 9.00 5.93 -3.30
N LEU A 194 7.74 5.92 -3.72
CA LEU A 194 6.56 5.92 -2.86
C LEU A 194 5.93 4.55 -2.92
N VAL A 195 5.99 3.80 -1.83
CA VAL A 195 5.49 2.42 -1.77
C VAL A 195 4.16 2.40 -1.04
N GLY A 196 3.09 2.42 -1.83
CA GLY A 196 1.71 2.50 -1.36
C GLY A 196 0.95 1.19 -1.34
N ASP A 197 -0.38 1.28 -1.28
CA ASP A 197 -1.32 0.16 -1.16
C ASP A 197 -1.12 -0.93 -2.21
N THR A 198 -0.72 -0.56 -3.43
CA THR A 198 -0.38 -1.50 -4.51
C THR A 198 0.62 -2.57 -4.03
N PHE A 199 1.61 -2.18 -3.22
CA PHE A 199 2.49 -3.10 -2.52
C PHE A 199 1.87 -3.59 -1.20
N LEU A 200 1.40 -2.66 -0.36
CA LEU A 200 1.03 -2.95 1.04
C LEU A 200 -0.19 -3.87 1.21
N LYS A 201 -1.04 -4.04 0.19
CA LYS A 201 -2.10 -5.06 0.15
C LYS A 201 -1.57 -6.50 0.03
N ASN A 202 -0.30 -6.69 -0.30
CA ASN A 202 0.32 -8.01 -0.52
C ASN A 202 1.10 -8.52 0.69
N VAL A 203 1.31 -7.68 1.70
CA VAL A 203 2.12 -7.98 2.88
C VAL A 203 1.45 -7.49 4.16
N TYR A 204 1.75 -8.13 5.28
CA TYR A 204 1.47 -7.55 6.59
C TYR A 204 2.60 -6.59 6.94
N SER A 205 2.28 -5.35 7.29
CA SER A 205 3.27 -4.28 7.49
C SER A 205 3.37 -3.87 8.95
N VAL A 206 4.59 -3.73 9.47
CA VAL A 206 4.85 -3.38 10.88
C VAL A 206 5.83 -2.22 10.95
N PHE A 207 5.51 -1.21 11.75
CA PHE A 207 6.30 0.00 11.93
C PHE A 207 6.72 0.09 13.39
N ARG A 208 8.01 -0.15 13.65
CA ARG A 208 8.59 -0.23 15.01
C ARG A 208 9.37 1.03 15.33
N ALA A 209 9.17 1.56 16.53
CA ALA A 209 9.81 2.78 17.00
C ALA A 209 11.27 2.59 17.43
N GLU A 210 11.63 1.44 18.04
CA GLU A 210 12.96 1.21 18.61
C GLU A 210 13.49 -0.23 18.39
N PRO A 211 14.64 -0.41 17.72
CA PRO A 211 15.22 0.57 16.80
C PRO A 211 14.21 0.85 15.65
N PRO A 212 14.18 2.08 15.11
CA PRO A 212 13.27 2.45 14.03
C PRO A 212 13.42 1.50 12.85
N ALA A 213 12.33 0.79 12.53
CA ALA A 213 12.32 -0.20 11.46
C ALA A 213 10.93 -0.36 10.86
N VAL A 214 10.89 -0.76 9.59
CA VAL A 214 9.68 -1.30 8.96
C VAL A 214 9.90 -2.79 8.74
N GLY A 215 8.88 -3.60 9.02
CA GLY A 215 8.90 -5.03 8.81
C GLY A 215 7.75 -5.52 7.95
N PHE A 216 8.03 -6.55 7.15
CA PHE A 216 7.04 -7.20 6.30
C PHE A 216 6.93 -8.69 6.63
N ALA A 217 5.72 -9.23 6.54
CA ALA A 217 5.45 -10.65 6.65
C ALA A 217 4.47 -11.11 5.58
N GLN A 218 4.52 -12.40 5.25
CA GLN A 218 3.56 -13.02 4.36
C GLN A 218 2.16 -12.97 5.00
N LEU A 219 1.15 -12.58 4.24
CA LEU A 219 -0.23 -12.62 4.70
C LEU A 219 -0.67 -14.05 5.04
N ALA A 220 -1.54 -14.19 6.05
CA ALA A 220 -2.10 -15.48 6.40
C ALA A 220 -2.86 -16.10 5.22
N SER A 221 -2.89 -17.44 5.20
CA SER A 221 -3.56 -18.21 4.15
C SER A 221 -5.03 -17.77 3.97
N GLY A 222 -5.41 -17.48 2.72
CA GLY A 222 -6.76 -16.99 2.38
C GLY A 222 -6.87 -15.46 2.24
N LEU A 223 -5.92 -14.69 2.78
CA LEU A 223 -5.93 -13.23 2.67
C LEU A 223 -5.21 -12.71 1.41
N SER A 224 -4.28 -13.49 0.85
CA SER A 224 -3.44 -13.10 -0.29
C SER A 224 -4.11 -13.22 -1.66
N SER A 225 -5.11 -14.10 -1.80
CA SER A 225 -5.69 -14.53 -3.09
C SER A 225 -7.13 -14.12 -3.30
N SER A 226 -7.78 -13.53 -2.30
CA SER A 226 -9.20 -13.28 -2.38
C SER A 226 -9.48 -12.00 -3.16
N PRO A 227 -10.34 -12.01 -4.19
CA PRO A 227 -11.01 -10.82 -4.69
C PRO A 227 -11.95 -10.19 -3.65
N GLY A 228 -11.84 -10.52 -2.35
CA GLY A 228 -12.83 -10.24 -1.31
C GLY A 228 -13.99 -11.25 -1.35
N THR A 229 -13.73 -12.52 -1.07
CA THR A 229 -14.81 -13.48 -0.80
C THR A 229 -15.38 -13.21 0.58
N PHE A 230 -16.68 -13.00 0.61
CA PHE A 230 -17.49 -12.86 1.80
C PHE A 230 -17.35 -14.09 2.70
N ASP A 231 -16.56 -14.01 3.77
CA ASP A 231 -16.70 -14.91 4.91
C ASP A 231 -17.66 -14.24 5.92
N PRO A 232 -18.86 -14.80 6.17
CA PRO A 232 -19.76 -14.27 7.19
C PRO A 232 -19.18 -14.38 8.61
N ASN A 233 -18.06 -15.08 8.79
CA ASN A 233 -17.23 -15.03 9.99
C ASN A 233 -15.83 -14.48 9.66
N PRO A 234 -15.65 -13.14 9.70
CA PRO A 234 -14.31 -12.58 9.88
C PRO A 234 -13.65 -13.25 11.09
N VAL A 235 -12.34 -13.46 11.06
CA VAL A 235 -11.58 -13.87 12.25
C VAL A 235 -11.83 -12.83 13.34
N GLN A 236 -12.77 -13.14 14.24
CA GLN A 236 -13.11 -12.31 15.37
C GLN A 236 -11.89 -12.25 16.28
N PRO A 237 -11.43 -11.06 16.71
CA PRO A 237 -10.53 -10.94 17.84
C PRO A 237 -11.16 -11.70 19.01
N GLY A 238 -10.46 -12.70 19.54
CA GLY A 238 -10.94 -13.49 20.66
C GLY A 238 -11.33 -12.57 21.82
N SER A 239 -12.62 -12.46 22.08
CA SER A 239 -13.17 -11.68 23.19
C SER A 239 -13.45 -12.59 24.38
N LEU A 240 -13.04 -12.14 25.56
CA LEU A 240 -13.42 -12.71 26.85
C LEU A 240 -14.96 -12.58 27.07
N PRO A 241 -15.61 -13.44 27.87
CA PRO A 241 -17.06 -13.67 27.75
C PRO A 241 -18.00 -12.71 28.51
N ALA A 242 -19.12 -12.42 27.82
CA ALA A 242 -20.53 -12.20 28.27
C ALA A 242 -20.98 -10.81 28.80
N PRO A 243 -22.31 -10.46 28.81
CA PRO A 243 -23.51 -11.23 28.44
C PRO A 243 -24.51 -10.57 27.47
N THR A 244 -25.46 -11.41 27.05
CA THR A 244 -26.54 -11.37 26.06
C THR A 244 -27.54 -10.21 26.13
N THR A 245 -27.97 -9.69 24.97
CA THR A 245 -29.37 -9.25 24.75
C THR A 245 -29.83 -9.45 23.30
N THR A 246 -31.02 -10.01 23.16
CA THR A 246 -31.76 -10.38 21.95
C THR A 246 -32.52 -9.21 21.32
N THR A 247 -32.56 -9.10 19.98
CA THR A 247 -33.75 -8.65 19.24
C THR A 247 -33.71 -9.03 17.74
N THR A 248 -34.91 -9.12 17.16
CA THR A 248 -35.31 -9.92 15.98
C THR A 248 -35.68 -9.08 14.73
N THR A 249 -35.26 -9.60 13.56
CA THR A 249 -35.95 -9.76 12.24
C THR A 249 -36.36 -8.62 11.28
N SER A 250 -36.20 -9.00 9.99
CA SER A 250 -36.93 -8.66 8.72
C SER A 250 -36.31 -7.54 7.86
N GLY A 251 -36.24 -7.58 6.53
CA GLY A 251 -36.59 -8.55 5.49
C GLY A 251 -36.60 -7.86 4.11
N GLY A 252 -35.86 -8.41 3.13
CA GLY A 252 -36.14 -8.39 1.67
C GLY A 252 -35.99 -7.10 0.82
N SER A 253 -35.10 -7.12 -0.18
CA SER A 253 -35.44 -7.17 -1.64
C SER A 253 -34.28 -6.69 -2.52
N LYS A 254 -34.05 -7.40 -3.64
CA LYS A 254 -32.95 -7.24 -4.61
C LYS A 254 -33.27 -6.18 -5.67
N ARG A 255 -32.29 -5.36 -6.07
CA ARG A 255 -32.24 -4.71 -7.40
C ARG A 255 -30.81 -4.63 -7.96
N ALA A 256 -30.78 -4.64 -9.30
CA ALA A 256 -29.66 -4.96 -10.18
C ALA A 256 -28.53 -3.92 -10.23
N ALA A 257 -27.33 -4.41 -10.51
CA ALA A 257 -26.09 -3.65 -10.67
C ALA A 257 -26.02 -2.94 -12.04
N SER A 258 -25.56 -1.69 -12.01
CA SER A 258 -25.18 -0.91 -13.21
C SER A 258 -23.67 -0.70 -13.20
N ALA A 259 -23.04 -0.90 -14.36
CA ALA A 259 -21.60 -0.75 -14.55
C ALA A 259 -21.16 0.71 -14.35
N TYR A 260 -20.08 0.91 -13.59
CA TYR A 260 -19.48 2.22 -13.27
C TYR A 260 -18.37 2.57 -14.28
N ASN A 261 -18.40 3.79 -14.82
CA ASN A 261 -17.33 4.37 -15.64
C ASN A 261 -16.32 5.10 -14.74
N ILE A 262 -15.03 4.72 -14.79
CA ILE A 262 -13.97 5.07 -13.81
C ILE A 262 -13.14 6.31 -14.23
N ALA A 263 -13.47 6.97 -15.35
CA ALA A 263 -12.73 8.13 -15.84
C ALA A 263 -12.57 9.27 -14.80
N GLY A 264 -13.50 9.39 -13.84
CA GLY A 264 -13.39 10.36 -12.73
C GLY A 264 -12.51 9.94 -11.55
N SER A 265 -12.19 8.65 -11.40
CA SER A 265 -11.43 8.13 -10.25
C SER A 265 -9.91 8.31 -10.42
N LEU A 266 -9.43 8.29 -11.67
CA LEU A 266 -8.00 8.46 -11.96
C LEU A 266 -7.55 9.92 -11.80
N THR A 267 -8.42 10.88 -12.14
CA THR A 267 -8.18 12.32 -11.95
C THR A 267 -8.13 12.70 -10.46
N LEU A 268 -8.93 12.02 -9.63
CA LEU A 268 -8.93 12.22 -8.18
C LEU A 268 -7.66 11.65 -7.52
N LEU A 269 -7.14 10.50 -7.98
CA LEU A 269 -5.92 9.89 -7.43
C LEU A 269 -4.66 10.77 -7.66
N VAL A 270 -4.49 11.31 -8.88
CA VAL A 270 -3.31 12.11 -9.23
C VAL A 270 -3.32 13.47 -8.51
N THR A 271 -4.51 14.07 -8.31
CA THR A 271 -4.65 15.33 -7.59
C THR A 271 -4.50 15.18 -6.08
N VAL A 272 -4.93 14.06 -5.49
CA VAL A 272 -4.73 13.78 -4.06
C VAL A 272 -3.26 13.54 -3.74
N SER A 273 -2.50 12.84 -4.61
CA SER A 273 -1.05 12.67 -4.43
C SER A 273 -0.31 14.02 -4.44
N ALA A 274 -0.67 14.95 -5.35
CA ALA A 274 -0.09 16.29 -5.37
C ALA A 274 -0.53 17.18 -4.18
N CYS A 275 -1.78 17.05 -3.70
CA CYS A 275 -2.27 17.82 -2.55
C CYS A 275 -1.74 17.33 -1.20
N PHE A 276 -1.36 16.05 -1.07
CA PHE A 276 -0.82 15.53 0.19
C PHE A 276 0.57 16.09 0.52
N PHE A 277 1.36 16.45 -0.50
CA PHE A 277 2.64 17.15 -0.33
C PHE A 277 2.50 18.62 0.12
N LEU A 278 1.31 19.22 0.00
CA LEU A 278 1.04 20.61 0.40
C LEU A 278 0.37 20.75 1.78
N LEU A 279 0.02 19.65 2.44
CA LEU A 279 -0.74 19.64 3.70
C LEU A 279 -0.03 18.93 4.85
N LEU A 280 1.26 18.63 4.72
CA LEU A 280 2.13 18.14 5.80
C LEU A 280 3.06 19.24 6.31
#